data_AF-A0A2E1M6Q8-F1
#
_entry.id   AF-A0A2E1M6Q8-F1
#
_cell.length_a   1.000
_cell.length_b   1.000
_cell.length_c   1.000
_cell.angle_alpha   90.00
_cell.angle_beta   90.00
_cell.angle_gamma   90.00
#
_symmetry.space_group_name_H-M   'P 1'
#
loop_
_entity.id
_entity.type
_entity.pdbx_description
1 polymer ?
#
loop_
_entity_poly.entity_id
_entity_poly.type
_entity_poly.pdbx_seq_one_letter_code
_entity_poly.pdbx_strand_id
1 'polypeptide(L)' 'MEILVLFVGLGVLAGVIFGEANISFFAGITSNIIELLNQFGSNGLVGFIALLLVVSVFKRGATA' A
#
# COMPACT_ATOMS: atom_id res chain seq x y z
N MET A 1 -20.11 3.86 -5.95
CA MET A 1 -18.87 4.16 -5.21
C MET A 1 -17.89 2.99 -5.27
N GLU A 2 -18.33 1.75 -5.02
CA GLU A 2 -17.48 0.54 -5.10
C GLU A 2 -16.76 0.35 -6.44
N ILE A 3 -17.44 0.62 -7.56
CA ILE A 3 -16.83 0.55 -8.90
C ILE A 3 -15.63 1.50 -9.04
N LEU A 4 -15.69 2.70 -8.45
CA LEU A 4 -14.57 3.65 -8.51
C LEU A 4 -13.36 3.15 -7.72
N VAL A 5 -13.60 2.45 -6.61
CA VAL A 5 -12.53 1.83 -5.81
C VAL A 5 -11.85 0.69 -6.57
N LEU A 6 -12.62 -0.11 -7.32
CA LEU A 6 -12.06 -1.14 -8.21
C LEU A 6 -11.18 -0.55 -9.30
N PHE A 7 -11.56 0.60 -9.87
CA PHE A 7 -10.75 1.31 -10.86
C PHE A 7 -9.43 1.86 -10.28
N VAL A 8 -9.41 2.26 -9.00
CA VAL A 8 -8.17 2.63 -8.30
C VAL A 8 -7.26 1.41 -8.15
N GLY A 9 -7.80 0.26 -7.71
CA GLY A 9 -7.04 -0.99 -7.61
C GLY A 9 -6.46 -1.45 -8.96
N LEU A 10 -7.27 -1.39 -10.02
CA LEU A 10 -6.83 -1.68 -11.39
C LEU A 10 -5.75 -0.71 -11.89
N GLY A 11 -5.87 0.59 -11.57
CA GLY A 11 -4.88 1.60 -11.90
C GLY A 11 -3.52 1.36 -11.24
N VAL A 12 -3.52 1.00 -9.96
CA VAL A 12 -2.31 0.64 -9.22
C VAL A 12 -1.66 -0.63 -9.81
N LEU A 13 -2.46 -1.67 -10.10
CA LEU A 13 -1.96 -2.90 -10.73
C LEU A 13 -1.36 -2.63 -12.12
N ALA A 14 -2.04 -1.81 -12.94
CA ALA A 14 -1.53 -1.44 -14.25
C ALA A 14 -0.22 -0.65 -14.17
N GLY A 15 -0.11 0.29 -13.22
CA GLY A 15 1.13 1.05 -12.97
C GLY A 15 2.31 0.16 -12.58
N VAL A 16 2.07 -0.88 -11.76
CA VAL A 16 3.10 -1.84 -11.35
C VAL A 16 3.53 -2.77 -12.50
N ILE A 17 2.59 -3.22 -13.34
CA ILE A 17 2.87 -4.20 -14.41
C ILE A 17 3.45 -3.55 -15.67
N PHE A 18 2.94 -2.39 -16.07
CA PHE A 18 3.28 -1.75 -17.36
C PHE A 18 4.22 -0.54 -17.23
N GLY A 19 4.50 -0.10 -16.00
CA GLY A 19 5.36 1.04 -15.71
C GLY A 19 4.70 2.41 -16.04
N GLU A 20 5.23 3.46 -15.44
CA GLU A 20 4.66 4.83 -15.49
C GLU A 20 4.61 5.42 -16.90
N ALA A 21 5.46 4.96 -17.82
CA ALA A 21 5.63 5.54 -19.15
C ALA A 21 4.41 5.38 -20.08
N ASN A 22 3.50 4.43 -19.82
CA ASN A 22 2.39 4.10 -20.73
C ASN A 22 1.00 4.52 -20.21
N ILE A 23 0.90 5.14 -19.02
CA ILE A 23 -0.38 5.44 -18.35
C ILE A 23 -0.30 6.73 -17.53
N SER A 24 -0.20 7.87 -18.22
CA SER A 24 0.03 9.19 -17.62
C SER A 24 -0.95 9.58 -16.50
N PHE A 25 -2.24 9.26 -16.61
CA PHE A 25 -3.23 9.56 -15.56
C PHE A 25 -3.04 8.71 -14.30
N PHE A 26 -2.80 7.40 -14.46
CA PHE A 26 -2.63 6.48 -13.34
C PHE A 26 -1.23 6.58 -12.72
N ALA A 27 -0.23 7.02 -13.49
CA ALA A 27 1.11 7.29 -12.99
C ALA A 27 1.11 8.37 -11.91
N GLY A 28 0.35 9.47 -12.10
CA GLY A 28 0.23 10.51 -11.09
C GLY A 28 -0.37 10.00 -9.77
N ILE A 29 -1.48 9.26 -9.83
CA ILE A 29 -2.14 8.73 -8.62
C ILE A 29 -1.25 7.70 -7.92
N THR A 30 -0.65 6.78 -8.69
CA THR A 30 0.23 5.74 -8.16
C THR A 30 1.46 6.37 -7.52
N SER A 31 2.07 7.37 -8.16
CA SER A 31 3.21 8.12 -7.62
C SER A 31 2.88 8.79 -6.28
N ASN A 32 1.73 9.47 -6.18
CA ASN A 32 1.29 10.08 -4.91
C ASN A 32 1.07 9.04 -3.79
N ILE A 33 0.51 7.86 -4.12
CA ILE A 33 0.32 6.78 -3.13
C ILE A 33 1.65 6.17 -2.72
N ILE A 34 2.56 5.92 -3.67
CA ILE A 34 3.91 5.41 -3.40
C ILE A 34 4.69 6.40 -2.54
N GLU A 35 4.58 7.70 -2.82
CA GLU A 35 5.23 8.75 -2.04
C GLU A 35 4.69 8.79 -0.60
N LEU A 36 3.37 8.70 -0.42
CA LEU A 36 2.76 8.60 0.91
C LEU A 36 3.19 7.33 1.67
N LEU A 37 3.27 6.18 0.98
CA LEU A 37 3.79 4.93 1.54
C LEU A 37 5.26 5.07 1.93
N ASN A 38 6.08 5.73 1.10
CA ASN A 38 7.48 5.99 1.38
C ASN A 38 7.64 6.94 2.57
N GLN A 39 6.78 7.95 2.73
CA GLN A 39 6.76 8.80 3.92
C GLN A 39 6.42 7.97 5.17
N PHE A 40 5.44 7.07 5.12
CA PHE A 40 5.12 6.20 6.25
C PHE A 40 6.22 5.15 6.54
N GLY A 41 6.91 4.66 5.51
CA GLY A 41 8.05 3.76 5.65
C GLY A 41 9.29 4.45 6.21
N SER A 42 9.63 5.64 5.69
CA SER A 42 10.80 6.43 6.10
C SER A 42 10.68 6.95 7.53
N ASN A 43 9.47 7.29 7.98
CA ASN A 43 9.22 7.68 9.37
C ASN A 43 9.13 6.46 10.33
N GLY A 44 9.39 5.24 9.86
CA GLY A 44 9.39 4.02 10.68
C GLY A 44 7.99 3.59 11.17
N LEU A 45 6.93 4.31 10.82
CA LEU A 45 5.56 4.02 11.23
C LEU A 45 5.09 2.65 10.71
N VAL A 46 5.43 2.31 9.46
CA VAL A 46 5.13 0.98 8.89
C VAL A 46 5.87 -0.13 9.66
N GLY A 47 7.13 0.10 10.04
CA GLY A 47 7.90 -0.84 10.85
C GLY A 47 7.33 -1.03 12.26
N PHE A 48 6.87 0.05 12.88
CA PHE A 48 6.20 0.02 14.18
C PHE A 48 4.86 -0.74 14.13
N ILE A 49 4.04 -0.49 13.10
CA ILE A 49 2.78 -1.23 12.88
C ILE A 49 3.07 -2.71 12.64
N ALA A 50 4.10 -3.03 11.83
CA ALA A 50 4.50 -4.42 11.58
C ALA A 50 4.92 -5.13 12.87
N LEU A 51 5.69 -4.48 13.74
CA LEU A 51 6.07 -5.04 15.05
C LEU A 51 4.85 -5.29 15.94
N LEU A 52 3.91 -4.35 15.99
CA LEU A 52 2.65 -4.51 16.74
C LEU A 52 1.82 -5.69 16.21
N LEU A 53 1.76 -5.86 14.89
CA LEU A 53 1.07 -6.99 14.27
C LEU A 53 1.73 -8.32 14.64
N VAL A 54 3.05 -8.42 14.54
CA VAL A 54 3.80 -9.61 14.96
C VAL A 54 3.50 -9.95 16.42
N VAL A 55 3.63 -8.98 17.33
CA VAL A 55 3.30 -9.19 18.75
C VAL A 55 1.85 -9.62 18.94
N SER A 56 0.90 -9.03 18.22
CA SER A 56 -0.51 -9.40 18.31
C SER A 56 -0.78 -10.85 17.88
N VAL A 57 -0.11 -11.33 16.83
CA VAL A 57 -0.23 -12.70 16.34
C VAL A 57 0.38 -13.68 17.32
N PHE A 58 1.57 -13.38 17.86
CA PHE A 58 2.22 -14.20 18.89
C PHE A 58 1.40 -14.26 20.19
N LYS A 59 0.83 -13.14 20.64
CA LYS A 59 -0.07 -13.13 21.81
C LYS A 59 -1.33 -13.96 21.57
N ARG A 60 -1.93 -13.87 20.38
CA ARG A 60 -3.12 -14.63 20.03
C ARG A 60 -2.85 -16.15 19.96
N GLY A 61 -1.67 -16.54 19.48
CA GLY A 61 -1.24 -17.94 19.48
C GLY A 61 -0.92 -18.51 20.87
N ALA A 62 -0.55 -17.66 21.83
CA ALA A 62 -0.22 -18.07 23.20
C ALA A 62 -1.44 -18.26 24.12
N THR A 63 -2.65 -17.89 23.66
CA THR A 63 -3.90 -18.04 24.43
C THR A 63 -4.83 -19.12 23.87
N ALA A 64 -4.32 -19.97 22.95
CA ALA A 64 -5.03 -21.10 22.36
C ALA A 64 -4.54 -22.42 22.98
#